data_AF-A0A7G7W9V5-F1
#
_entry.id   AF-A0A7G7W9V5-F1
#
_cell.length_a   1.000
_cell.length_b   1.000
_cell.length_c   1.000
_cell.angle_alpha   90.00
_cell.angle_beta   90.00
_cell.angle_gamma   90.00
#
_symmetry.space_group_name_H-M   'P 1'
#
loop_
_entity.id
_entity.type
_entity.pdbx_description
1 polymer ?
#
loop_
_entity_poly.entity_id
_entity_poly.type
_entity_poly.pdbx_seq_one_letter_code
_entity_poly.pdbx_strand_id
1 'polypeptide(L)' 'MLLQCFLTFIVLLVCGGAVAALATILTWQERAPSAAVRRQRLVGVVPVTSFLLLVMLGAIFSVMMLWSGQGADLLATL' A
#
# COMPACT_ATOMS: atom_id res chain seq x y z
N MET A 1 -16.33 -15.02 -9.61
CA MET A 1 -15.25 -15.76 -8.93
C MET A 1 -13.87 -15.51 -9.53
N LEU A 2 -13.61 -15.88 -10.80
CA LEU A 2 -12.26 -15.74 -11.39
C LEU A 2 -11.75 -14.27 -11.43
N LEU A 3 -12.62 -13.33 -11.83
CA LEU A 3 -12.35 -11.89 -11.78
C LEU A 3 -12.06 -11.37 -10.36
N GLN A 4 -12.81 -11.85 -9.37
CA GLN A 4 -12.66 -11.48 -7.96
C GLN A 4 -11.32 -11.98 -7.39
N CYS A 5 -10.91 -13.20 -7.75
CA CYS A 5 -9.58 -13.72 -7.42
C CYS A 5 -8.46 -12.91 -8.07
N PHE A 6 -8.61 -12.55 -9.36
CA PHE A 6 -7.64 -11.73 -10.07
C PHE A 6 -7.48 -10.33 -9.44
N LEU A 7 -8.59 -9.67 -9.11
CA LEU A 7 -8.57 -8.37 -8.42
C LEU A 7 -7.92 -8.48 -7.03
N THR A 8 -8.23 -9.55 -6.28
CA THR A 8 -7.57 -9.82 -4.99
C THR A 8 -6.07 -9.98 -5.15
N PHE A 9 -5.62 -10.70 -6.19
CA PHE A 9 -4.20 -10.88 -6.49
C PHE A 9 -3.51 -9.55 -6.81
N ILE A 10 -4.14 -8.68 -7.60
CA ILE A 10 -3.63 -7.32 -7.86
C ILE A 10 -3.46 -6.55 -6.54
N VAL A 11 -4.46 -6.59 -5.67
CA VAL A 11 -4.37 -5.90 -4.37
C VAL A 11 -3.21 -6.45 -3.52
N LEU A 12 -3.00 -7.76 -3.52
CA LEU A 12 -1.86 -8.37 -2.82
C LEU A 12 -0.52 -7.88 -3.39
N LEU A 13 -0.38 -7.77 -4.71
CA LEU A 13 0.82 -7.22 -5.33
C LEU A 13 1.05 -5.75 -4.93
N VAL A 14 -0.01 -4.94 -4.89
CA VAL A 14 0.06 -3.54 -4.43
C VAL A 14 0.52 -3.47 -2.97
N CYS A 15 -0.05 -4.30 -2.09
CA CYS A 15 0.38 -4.38 -0.69
C CYS A 15 1.83 -4.83 -0.55
N GLY A 16 2.24 -5.89 -1.25
CA GLY A 16 3.61 -6.37 -1.24
C GLY A 16 4.61 -5.32 -1.73
N GLY A 17 4.27 -4.62 -2.82
CA GLY A 17 5.05 -3.50 -3.34
C GLY A 17 5.15 -2.33 -2.35
N ALA A 18 4.04 -1.97 -1.68
CA ALA A 18 4.03 -0.92 -0.68
C ALA A 18 4.91 -1.25 0.53
N VAL A 19 4.86 -2.50 1.01
CA VAL A 19 5.74 -2.99 2.09
C VAL A 19 7.22 -2.95 1.66
N ALA A 20 7.55 -3.39 0.44
CA ALA A 20 8.91 -3.32 -0.07
C ALA A 20 9.42 -1.88 -0.21
N ALA A 21 8.56 -0.96 -0.66
CA ALA A 21 8.87 0.46 -0.77
C ALA A 21 9.10 1.08 0.62
N LEU A 22 8.25 0.77 1.60
CA LEU A 22 8.41 1.18 2.99
C LEU A 22 9.74 0.67 3.57
N ALA A 23 10.05 -0.61 3.40
CA ALA A 23 11.32 -1.18 3.87
C ALA A 23 12.52 -0.46 3.25
N THR A 24 12.46 -0.18 1.95
CA THR A 24 13.54 0.53 1.24
C THR A 24 13.72 1.95 1.75
N ILE A 25 12.62 2.71 1.90
CA ILE A 25 12.71 4.12 2.29
C ILE A 25 13.14 4.28 3.75
N LEU A 26 12.68 3.40 4.64
CA LEU A 26 13.08 3.37 6.05
C LEU A 26 14.55 2.95 6.19
N THR A 27 14.98 1.90 5.47
CA THR A 27 16.40 1.51 5.44
C THR A 27 17.28 2.66 4.93
N TRP A 28 16.82 3.38 3.91
CA TRP A 28 17.53 4.56 3.40
C TRP A 28 17.57 5.73 4.41
N GLN A 29 16.54 5.89 5.26
CA GLN A 29 16.59 6.83 6.39
C GLN A 29 17.60 6.42 7.45
N GLU A 30 17.62 5.15 7.82
CA GLU A 30 18.49 4.63 8.87
C GLU A 30 19.97 4.70 8.49
N ARG A 31 20.29 4.52 7.21
CA ARG A 31 21.64 4.66 6.66
C ARG A 31 22.10 6.11 6.48
N ALA A 32 21.38 7.10 7.04
CA ALA A 32 21.80 8.49 6.95
C ALA A 32 23.08 8.74 7.77
N PRO A 33 24.11 9.41 7.20
CA PRO A 33 25.43 9.55 7.83
C PRO A 33 25.45 10.51 9.03
N SER A 34 24.43 11.35 9.22
CA SER A 34 24.34 12.27 10.35
C SER A 34 22.90 12.55 10.76
N ALA A 35 22.70 12.98 12.01
CA ALA A 35 21.37 13.32 12.53
C ALA A 35 20.70 14.49 11.78
N ALA A 36 21.48 15.45 11.28
CA ALA A 36 20.98 16.56 10.49
C ALA A 36 20.44 16.08 9.13
N VAL A 37 21.18 15.20 8.44
CA VAL A 37 20.75 14.60 7.17
C VAL A 37 19.52 13.72 7.37
N ARG A 38 19.45 12.97 8.48
CA ARG A 38 18.27 12.18 8.83
C ARG A 38 17.02 13.06 8.98
N ARG A 39 17.12 14.18 9.71
CA ARG A 39 16.00 15.14 9.85
C ARG A 39 15.59 15.77 8.52
N GLN A 40 16.54 16.12 7.67
CA GLN A 40 16.23 16.69 6.37
C GLN A 40 15.46 15.70 5.49
N ARG A 41 15.86 14.42 5.50
CA ARG A 41 15.18 13.41 4.69
C ARG A 41 13.80 13.03 5.24
N LEU A 42 13.52 13.19 6.54
CA LEU A 42 12.18 12.99 7.11
C LEU A 42 11.10 13.83 6.40
N VAL A 43 11.44 15.03 5.91
CA VAL A 43 10.52 15.89 5.16
C VAL A 43 9.97 15.19 3.91
N GLY A 44 10.77 14.34 3.26
CA GLY A 44 10.34 13.53 2.13
C GLY A 44 9.80 12.16 2.55
N VAL A 45 10.38 11.53 3.57
CA VAL A 45 9.99 10.17 3.95
C VAL A 45 8.64 10.10 4.65
N VAL A 46 8.31 11.08 5.49
CA VAL A 46 7.00 11.14 6.16
C VAL A 46 5.84 11.14 5.14
N PRO A 47 5.75 12.07 4.17
CA PRO A 47 4.64 12.09 3.22
C PRO A 47 4.61 10.84 2.34
N VAL A 48 5.77 10.31 1.92
CA VAL A 48 5.81 9.07 1.12
C VAL A 48 5.32 7.87 1.93
N THR A 49 5.72 7.78 3.20
CA THR A 49 5.27 6.72 4.12
C THR A 49 3.77 6.84 4.37
N SER A 50 3.27 8.04 4.65
CA SER A 50 1.83 8.29 4.82
C SER A 50 1.04 7.91 3.58
N PHE A 51 1.53 8.25 2.38
CA PHE A 51 0.90 7.86 1.12
C PHE A 51 0.85 6.34 0.94
N LEU A 52 1.97 5.64 1.17
CA LEU A 52 2.04 4.17 1.09
C LEU A 52 1.08 3.50 2.08
N LEU A 53 0.98 4.00 3.31
CA LEU A 53 0.02 3.51 4.30
C LEU A 53 -1.42 3.74 3.87
N LEU A 54 -1.73 4.89 3.27
CA LEU A 54 -3.05 5.19 2.74
C LEU A 54 -3.44 4.23 1.61
N VAL A 55 -2.48 3.92 0.72
CA VAL A 55 -2.65 2.92 -0.35
C VAL A 55 -2.92 1.54 0.24
N MET A 56 -2.16 1.12 1.26
CA MET A 56 -2.40 -0.16 1.93
C MET A 56 -3.78 -0.21 2.60
N LEU A 57 -4.19 0.87 3.25
CA LEU A 57 -5.52 0.96 3.85
C LEU A 57 -6.62 0.87 2.79
N GLY A 58 -6.49 1.60 1.70
CA GLY A 58 -7.41 1.55 0.56
C GLY A 58 -7.46 0.16 -0.08
N ALA A 59 -6.32 -0.50 -0.20
CA ALA A 59 -6.20 -1.89 -0.68
C ALA A 59 -6.97 -2.87 0.22
N ILE A 60 -6.74 -2.82 1.54
CA ILE A 60 -7.44 -3.69 2.51
C ILE A 60 -8.95 -3.43 2.44
N PHE A 61 -9.36 -2.16 2.45
CA PHE A 61 -10.76 -1.78 2.31
C PHE A 61 -11.37 -2.30 1.01
N SER A 62 -10.64 -2.20 -0.11
CA SER A 62 -11.08 -2.71 -1.41
C SER A 62 -11.29 -4.21 -1.38
N VAL A 63 -10.41 -4.98 -0.73
CA VAL A 63 -10.59 -6.43 -0.56
C VAL A 63 -11.80 -6.74 0.31
N MET A 64 -11.99 -6.05 1.42
CA MET A 64 -13.19 -6.24 2.26
C MET A 64 -14.47 -5.97 1.47
N MET A 65 -14.48 -4.90 0.67
CA MET A 65 -15.62 -4.55 -0.16
C MET A 65 -15.83 -5.53 -1.32
N LEU A 66 -14.74 -5.97 -1.95
CA LEU A 66 -14.74 -6.96 -3.03
C LEU A 66 -15.33 -8.30 -2.58
N TRP A 67 -15.04 -8.72 -1.35
CA TRP A 67 -15.57 -9.94 -0.75
C TRP A 67 -16.86 -9.74 0.05
N SER A 68 -17.39 -8.51 0.08
CA SER A 68 -18.73 -8.25 0.61
C SER A 68 -19.80 -8.70 -0.40
N GLY A 69 -21.02 -8.98 0.08
CA GLY A 69 -22.15 -9.30 -0.80
C GLY A 69 -22.42 -8.22 -1.86
N GLN A 70 -22.30 -6.95 -1.46
CA GLN A 70 -22.46 -5.79 -2.34
C GLN A 70 -21.41 -5.74 -3.46
N GLY A 71 -20.16 -6.14 -3.18
CA GLY A 71 -19.09 -6.21 -4.18
C GLY A 71 -19.30 -7.32 -5.20
N ALA A 72 -19.86 -8.46 -4.77
CA ALA A 72 -20.22 -9.56 -5.66
C ALA A 72 -21.35 -9.16 -6.62
N ASP A 73 -22.37 -8.45 -6.13
CA ASP A 73 -23.49 -7.95 -6.94
C ASP A 73 -23.00 -6.95 -8.00
N LEU A 74 -22.12 -6.01 -7.62
CA LEU A 74 -21.59 -4.99 -8.52
C LEU A 74 -20.71 -5.60 -9.62
N LEU A 75 -19.91 -6.61 -9.29
CA LEU A 75 -19.13 -7.36 -10.29
C LEU A 75 -19.99 -8.23 -11.20
N ALA A 76 -21.16 -8.68 -10.77
CA ALA A 76 -22.07 -9.45 -11.61
C ALA A 76 -22.74 -8.61 -12.71
N THR A 77 -22.68 -7.27 -12.60
CA THR A 77 -23.18 -6.33 -13.61
C THR A 77 -22.16 -5.96 -14.70
N LEU A 78 -20.90 -6.41 -14.57
CA LEU A 78 -19.79 -6.21 -15.52
C LEU A 78 -19.58 -7.45 -16.38
#